data_AF-K0RRR8-F1
#
_entry.id   AF-K0RRR8-F1
#
_cell.length_a   1.000
_cell.length_b   1.000
_cell.length_c   1.000
_cell.angle_alpha   90.00
_cell.angle_beta   90.00
_cell.angle_gamma   90.00
#
_symmetry.space_group_name_H-M   'P 1'
#
loop_
_entity.id
_entity.type
_entity.pdbx_description
1 polymer ?
#
loop_
_entity_poly.entity_id
_entity_poly.type
_entity_poly.pdbx_seq_one_letter_code
_entity_poly.pdbx_strand_id
1 'polypeptide(L)'
;MGDDDGWSAVTTNKHSGARIANHERRKPRKGTIYITVGPQCGGKTTAVSQVLKDNGGVDVTIDDQALVYVKVPTDYFLRNATGYNGGITTKAYPPVTEPILGKCVGDRVKDVANNEMFYVLQRLGQHISESDFSQLIRGSSNRTADIIVEAVEEMIRCNPSLRLPANVDLFVVESIFKPRPKEVITSLGLKWKYSSSQRCSISALDEATEEFKVHAMNERVHPPVSPLSWGNTNSRTREFQTPLQVAAQTGRPVEFIVFGGRDACDKIQNTDGQVVENCLPQVDLKTLIVRNLNRFVSTGRYIPTVAIADTLTRVTELVNSAVSQANRESGSADAKFRLDAALVKVAGFRMKPDRTIVATNRSGDSNGGRGRGRGGRGDYGGRGGRNGRGGGSGRGGRGRGSYHGGRGRGRY
;
A
#
# COMPACT_ATOMS: atom_id res chain seq x y z
N MET A 1 -71.02 51.56 -12.55
CA MET A 1 -70.41 50.21 -12.64
C MET A 1 -69.33 50.19 -11.56
N GLY A 2 -69.64 50.12 -10.27
CA GLY A 2 -70.66 49.29 -9.59
C GLY A 2 -70.17 47.84 -9.58
N ASP A 3 -70.03 47.13 -8.48
CA ASP A 3 -70.28 47.35 -7.05
C ASP A 3 -69.56 46.19 -6.31
N ASP A 4 -69.12 46.45 -5.06
CA ASP A 4 -69.38 45.62 -3.85
C ASP A 4 -68.83 44.18 -3.76
N ASP A 5 -67.97 43.89 -2.79
CA ASP A 5 -68.26 43.44 -1.40
C ASP A 5 -67.90 41.94 -1.29
N GLY A 6 -67.38 41.40 -0.20
CA GLY A 6 -67.29 41.94 1.14
C GLY A 6 -66.47 41.03 2.06
N TRP A 7 -66.39 41.51 3.29
CA TRP A 7 -65.79 40.90 4.46
C TRP A 7 -66.61 39.73 5.05
N SER A 8 -65.93 39.01 5.96
CA SER A 8 -66.43 38.06 6.98
C SER A 8 -66.52 36.59 6.53
N ALA A 9 -66.21 35.58 7.33
CA ALA A 9 -65.99 35.51 8.76
C ALA A 9 -65.00 34.39 9.12
N VAL A 10 -64.34 34.55 10.26
CA VAL A 10 -63.66 33.50 10.99
C VAL A 10 -64.70 32.48 11.48
N THR A 11 -64.57 31.23 11.06
CA THR A 11 -65.10 30.08 11.79
C THR A 11 -63.96 29.12 12.10
N THR A 12 -63.68 29.04 13.39
CA THR A 12 -62.80 28.05 14.01
C THR A 12 -63.23 26.64 13.62
N ASN A 13 -62.30 25.85 13.07
CA ASN A 13 -62.39 24.40 13.18
C ASN A 13 -61.17 23.87 13.93
N LYS A 14 -61.39 23.65 15.23
CA LYS A 14 -60.55 22.83 16.08
C LYS A 14 -60.65 21.39 15.57
N HIS A 15 -59.50 20.71 15.55
CA HIS A 15 -59.29 19.26 15.39
C HIS A 15 -58.97 18.76 13.97
N SER A 16 -57.72 18.96 13.56
CA SER A 16 -56.93 17.87 13.01
C SER A 16 -55.46 18.09 13.37
N GLY A 17 -54.93 17.18 14.18
CA GLY A 17 -53.52 17.17 14.54
C GLY A 17 -52.69 16.80 13.33
N ALA A 18 -52.00 17.78 12.76
CA ALA A 18 -50.83 17.53 11.93
C ALA A 18 -49.66 18.27 12.58
N ARG A 19 -48.84 17.52 13.34
CA ARG A 19 -47.49 17.96 13.67
C ARG A 19 -46.81 18.30 12.35
N ILE A 20 -46.53 19.58 12.13
CA ILE A 20 -45.60 20.02 11.10
C ILE A 20 -44.27 19.35 11.48
N ALA A 21 -43.97 18.24 10.83
CA ALA A 21 -42.71 17.56 10.99
C ALA A 21 -41.65 18.58 10.55
N ASN A 22 -40.86 19.05 11.51
CA ASN A 22 -39.58 19.67 11.20
C ASN A 22 -38.86 18.70 10.28
N HIS A 23 -38.82 19.01 8.98
CA HIS A 23 -37.89 18.41 8.06
C HIS A 23 -36.50 18.81 8.58
N GLU A 24 -35.95 18.00 9.48
CA GLU A 24 -34.53 17.99 9.75
C GLU A 24 -33.87 17.93 8.40
N ARG A 25 -33.20 19.03 8.02
CA ARG A 25 -32.36 19.08 6.83
C ARG A 25 -31.40 17.91 6.95
N ARG A 26 -31.67 16.82 6.21
CA ARG A 26 -30.79 15.65 6.17
C ARG A 26 -29.41 16.17 5.81
N LYS A 27 -28.46 16.05 6.73
CA LYS A 27 -27.07 16.43 6.46
C LYS A 27 -26.65 15.76 5.15
N PRO A 28 -26.00 16.49 4.23
CA PRO A 28 -25.54 15.90 2.98
C PRO A 28 -24.65 14.70 3.30
N ARG A 29 -24.86 13.59 2.56
CA ARG A 29 -24.06 12.37 2.74
C ARG A 29 -22.60 12.71 2.47
N LYS A 30 -21.71 12.34 3.39
CA LYS A 30 -20.27 12.51 3.20
C LYS A 30 -19.78 11.61 2.07
N GLY A 31 -18.76 12.06 1.35
CA GLY A 31 -18.15 11.33 0.24
C GLY A 31 -17.49 10.04 0.70
N THR A 32 -17.60 9.01 -0.13
CA THR A 32 -17.06 7.68 0.12
C THR A 32 -15.53 7.67 0.19
N ILE A 33 -14.99 6.89 1.12
CA ILE A 33 -13.58 6.50 1.15
C ILE A 33 -13.43 5.19 0.37
N TYR A 34 -12.70 5.25 -0.74
CA TYR A 34 -12.37 4.10 -1.58
C TYR A 34 -11.03 3.50 -1.18
N ILE A 35 -11.00 2.22 -0.81
CA ILE A 35 -9.78 1.50 -0.45
C ILE A 35 -9.52 0.44 -1.51
N THR A 36 -8.40 0.54 -2.23
CA THR A 36 -8.05 -0.50 -3.21
C THR A 36 -7.44 -1.70 -2.51
N VAL A 37 -7.69 -2.92 -2.98
CA VAL A 37 -7.03 -4.17 -2.53
C VAL A 37 -6.66 -4.94 -3.79
N GLY A 38 -5.38 -5.04 -4.11
CA GLY A 38 -4.97 -5.67 -5.36
C GLY A 38 -3.47 -5.65 -5.62
N PRO A 39 -2.95 -6.63 -6.37
CA PRO A 39 -1.53 -6.70 -6.68
C PRO A 39 -1.06 -5.49 -7.49
N GLN A 40 0.26 -5.29 -7.51
CA GLN A 40 0.86 -4.33 -8.44
C GLN A 40 0.46 -4.67 -9.88
N CYS A 41 0.26 -3.64 -10.71
CA CYS A 41 -0.24 -3.78 -12.08
C CYS A 41 -1.68 -4.34 -12.23
N GLY A 42 -2.44 -4.45 -11.13
CA GLY A 42 -3.83 -4.92 -11.15
C GLY A 42 -4.87 -3.92 -11.69
N GLY A 43 -4.46 -2.72 -12.11
CA GLY A 43 -5.37 -1.68 -12.63
C GLY A 43 -5.96 -0.73 -11.58
N LYS A 44 -5.44 -0.76 -10.34
CA LYS A 44 -5.93 0.04 -9.21
C LYS A 44 -6.05 1.54 -9.52
N THR A 45 -4.95 2.16 -9.95
CA THR A 45 -4.90 3.60 -10.26
C THR A 45 -5.92 3.98 -11.33
N THR A 46 -6.12 3.14 -12.35
CA THR A 46 -7.12 3.36 -13.40
C THR A 46 -8.54 3.30 -12.84
N ALA A 47 -8.85 2.30 -12.02
CA ALA A 47 -10.16 2.17 -11.40
C ALA A 47 -10.47 3.34 -10.43
N VAL A 48 -9.50 3.72 -9.59
CA VAL A 48 -9.64 4.87 -8.69
C VAL A 48 -9.86 6.16 -9.48
N SER A 49 -9.05 6.40 -10.51
CA SER A 49 -9.20 7.59 -11.36
C SER A 49 -10.60 7.68 -11.95
N GLN A 50 -11.17 6.57 -12.41
CA GLN A 50 -12.52 6.54 -12.97
C GLN A 50 -13.59 6.92 -11.95
N VAL A 51 -13.47 6.47 -10.70
CA VAL A 51 -14.43 6.76 -9.62
C VAL A 51 -14.31 8.19 -9.09
N LEU A 52 -13.10 8.77 -9.12
CA LEU A 52 -12.85 10.11 -8.61
C LEU A 52 -13.10 11.22 -9.64
N LYS A 53 -12.98 10.93 -10.94
CA LYS A 53 -12.96 11.91 -12.06
C LYS A 53 -14.13 12.89 -12.04
N ASP A 54 -15.32 12.41 -11.71
CA ASP A 54 -16.55 13.19 -11.83
C ASP A 54 -16.96 13.91 -10.53
N ASN A 55 -16.25 13.66 -9.42
CA ASN A 55 -16.68 14.07 -8.08
C ASN A 55 -15.67 14.98 -7.34
N GLY A 56 -14.62 15.43 -8.03
CA GLY A 56 -13.55 16.24 -7.43
C GLY A 56 -12.81 15.52 -6.30
N GLY A 57 -12.68 14.19 -6.42
CA GLY A 57 -12.05 13.38 -5.39
C GLY A 57 -10.52 13.39 -5.44
N VAL A 58 -9.90 12.95 -4.36
CA VAL A 58 -8.43 12.87 -4.22
C VAL A 58 -8.00 11.43 -4.02
N ASP A 59 -6.96 10.98 -4.73
CA ASP A 59 -6.27 9.72 -4.45
C ASP A 59 -5.00 10.00 -3.67
N VAL A 60 -4.84 9.34 -2.51
CA VAL A 60 -3.63 9.41 -1.70
C VAL A 60 -2.92 8.08 -1.78
N THR A 61 -1.70 8.12 -2.32
CA THR A 61 -0.82 6.97 -2.43
C THR A 61 0.53 7.25 -1.76
N ILE A 62 1.17 6.19 -1.25
CA ILE A 62 2.54 6.26 -0.72
C ILE A 62 3.52 6.48 -1.88
N ASP A 63 3.21 5.92 -3.05
CA ASP A 63 4.08 5.97 -4.23
C ASP A 63 4.31 7.39 -4.77
N ASP A 64 3.36 8.31 -4.53
CA ASP A 64 3.43 9.70 -4.97
C ASP A 64 4.18 10.62 -4.00
N GLN A 65 4.65 10.08 -2.87
CA GLN A 65 5.37 10.85 -1.88
C GLN A 65 6.81 11.09 -2.32
N ALA A 66 7.36 12.27 -1.98
CA ALA A 66 8.70 12.66 -2.39
C ALA A 66 9.75 11.61 -2.00
N LEU A 67 10.76 11.41 -2.86
CA LEU A 67 11.83 10.42 -2.71
C LEU A 67 11.39 8.95 -2.65
N VAL A 68 10.13 8.57 -2.84
CA VAL A 68 9.80 7.14 -2.99
C VAL A 68 10.35 6.59 -4.30
N TYR A 69 10.30 7.42 -5.34
CA TYR A 69 10.98 7.18 -6.61
C TYR A 69 11.90 8.35 -6.94
N VAL A 70 13.08 8.03 -7.49
CA VAL A 70 14.04 9.00 -8.01
C VAL A 70 14.25 8.71 -9.49
N LYS A 71 14.05 9.72 -10.34
CA LYS A 71 14.29 9.61 -11.78
C LYS A 71 15.79 9.54 -12.03
N VAL A 72 16.24 8.48 -12.70
CA VAL A 72 17.63 8.25 -13.06
C VAL A 72 17.70 8.03 -14.58
N PRO A 73 18.60 8.70 -15.32
CA PRO A 73 18.70 8.52 -16.76
C PRO A 73 18.97 7.07 -17.11
N THR A 74 18.27 6.55 -18.12
CA THR A 74 18.37 5.14 -18.52
C THR A 74 19.80 4.72 -18.83
N ASP A 75 20.61 5.62 -19.40
CA ASP A 75 22.03 5.39 -19.66
C ASP A 75 22.82 4.95 -18.43
N TYR A 76 22.43 5.37 -17.21
CA TYR A 76 23.10 4.91 -15.98
C TYR A 76 23.00 3.40 -15.76
N PHE A 77 21.91 2.80 -16.21
CA PHE A 77 21.69 1.36 -16.14
C PHE A 77 22.32 0.63 -17.33
N LEU A 78 22.74 1.34 -18.38
CA LEU A 78 23.35 0.74 -19.57
C LEU A 78 24.89 0.87 -19.58
N ARG A 79 25.46 1.80 -18.79
CA ARG A 79 26.89 2.16 -18.74
C ARG A 79 27.89 1.04 -18.42
N ASN A 80 27.45 -0.12 -17.92
CA ASN A 80 28.34 -1.27 -17.75
C ASN A 80 28.54 -2.06 -19.07
N ALA A 81 27.77 -1.77 -20.12
CA ALA A 81 27.90 -2.44 -21.42
C ALA A 81 28.96 -1.80 -22.34
N THR A 82 29.34 -0.53 -22.11
CA THR A 82 30.35 0.19 -22.91
C THR A 82 31.17 1.11 -22.01
N GLY A 83 32.45 0.80 -21.80
CA GLY A 83 33.34 1.50 -20.87
C GLY A 83 33.48 3.01 -21.14
N TYR A 84 32.64 3.82 -20.50
CA TYR A 84 32.63 5.27 -20.68
C TYR A 84 33.02 6.03 -19.40
N ASN A 85 34.10 6.81 -19.48
CA ASN A 85 34.65 7.70 -18.44
C ASN A 85 34.18 9.17 -18.62
N GLY A 86 32.87 9.41 -18.78
CA GLY A 86 32.34 10.77 -18.94
C GLY A 86 31.43 11.17 -17.79
N GLY A 87 31.85 12.19 -17.04
CA GLY A 87 31.05 12.81 -15.98
C GLY A 87 29.81 13.48 -16.55
N ILE A 88 28.62 13.04 -16.12
CA ILE A 88 27.39 13.80 -16.33
C ILE A 88 27.38 14.95 -15.33
N THR A 89 27.45 16.18 -15.84
CA THR A 89 27.37 17.43 -15.08
C THR A 89 26.03 18.14 -15.28
N THR A 90 24.90 17.42 -15.35
CA THR A 90 23.59 18.04 -15.44
C THR A 90 22.96 18.18 -14.05
N LYS A 91 22.70 19.42 -13.64
CA LYS A 91 22.09 19.84 -12.35
C LYS A 91 20.71 19.21 -12.03
N ALA A 92 20.14 18.41 -12.94
CA ALA A 92 18.80 17.86 -12.83
C ALA A 92 18.74 16.43 -12.25
N TYR A 93 19.88 15.83 -11.93
CA TYR A 93 19.96 14.48 -11.40
C TYR A 93 20.79 14.46 -10.12
N PRO A 94 20.44 13.62 -9.13
CA PRO A 94 21.27 13.48 -7.94
C PRO A 94 22.69 13.12 -8.39
N PRO A 95 23.73 13.77 -7.86
CA PRO A 95 25.09 13.31 -8.08
C PRO A 95 25.15 11.83 -7.70
N VAL A 96 25.76 11.03 -8.58
CA VAL A 96 25.83 9.56 -8.45
C VAL A 96 26.30 9.12 -7.07
N THR A 97 27.10 9.97 -6.42
CA THR A 97 27.77 9.79 -5.14
C THR A 97 27.04 10.38 -3.93
N GLU A 98 26.03 11.24 -4.12
CA GLU A 98 25.29 11.80 -2.98
C GLU A 98 24.39 10.73 -2.35
N PRO A 99 24.51 10.48 -1.04
CA PRO A 99 23.76 9.43 -0.39
C PRO A 99 22.30 9.84 -0.17
N ILE A 100 21.37 9.05 -0.69
CA ILE A 100 19.95 9.14 -0.37
C ILE A 100 19.65 8.05 0.66
N LEU A 101 19.42 8.47 1.91
CA LEU A 101 19.14 7.57 3.04
C LEU A 101 20.21 6.49 3.24
N GLY A 102 21.48 6.88 3.10
CA GLY A 102 22.65 6.02 3.37
C GLY A 102 23.15 5.20 2.18
N LYS A 103 22.51 5.31 0.99
CA LYS A 103 23.00 4.70 -0.26
C LYS A 103 22.95 5.71 -1.39
N CYS A 104 24.03 5.80 -2.17
CA CYS A 104 24.04 6.65 -3.35
C CYS A 104 23.26 6.02 -4.52
N VAL A 105 23.00 6.79 -5.57
CA VAL A 105 22.31 6.28 -6.78
C VAL A 105 23.13 5.14 -7.41
N GLY A 106 24.45 5.30 -7.50
CA GLY A 106 25.33 4.27 -8.07
C GLY A 106 25.26 2.92 -7.34
N ASP A 107 25.25 2.94 -6.00
CA ASP A 107 25.13 1.73 -5.19
C ASP A 107 23.76 1.05 -5.38
N ARG A 108 22.70 1.85 -5.46
CA ARG A 108 21.33 1.35 -5.66
C ARG A 108 21.16 0.72 -7.04
N VAL A 109 21.69 1.33 -8.09
CA VAL A 109 21.65 0.77 -9.45
C VAL A 109 22.32 -0.59 -9.51
N LYS A 110 23.42 -0.78 -8.76
CA LYS A 110 24.18 -2.03 -8.67
C LYS A 110 23.67 -3.01 -7.60
N ASP A 111 22.63 -2.64 -6.85
CA ASP A 111 22.06 -3.49 -5.82
C ASP A 111 21.44 -4.74 -6.46
N VAL A 112 21.71 -5.92 -5.88
CA VAL A 112 21.21 -7.20 -6.38
C VAL A 112 19.68 -7.22 -6.47
N ALA A 113 18.99 -6.46 -5.62
CA ALA A 113 17.54 -6.29 -5.68
C ALA A 113 17.03 -5.71 -7.02
N ASN A 114 17.89 -5.04 -7.78
CA ASN A 114 17.59 -4.41 -9.07
C ASN A 114 18.08 -5.21 -10.28
N ASN A 115 18.69 -6.38 -10.09
CA ASN A 115 19.22 -7.21 -11.18
C ASN A 115 18.17 -7.54 -12.24
N GLU A 116 16.96 -7.93 -11.82
CA GLU A 116 15.87 -8.27 -12.75
C GLU A 116 15.54 -7.07 -13.67
N MET A 117 15.36 -5.88 -13.09
CA MET A 117 15.12 -4.64 -13.84
C MET A 117 16.27 -4.34 -14.81
N PHE A 118 17.51 -4.49 -14.34
CA PHE A 118 18.72 -4.21 -15.12
C PHE A 118 18.82 -5.14 -16.33
N TYR A 119 18.59 -6.44 -16.17
CA TYR A 119 18.62 -7.39 -17.28
C TYR A 119 17.44 -7.22 -18.23
N VAL A 120 16.24 -6.94 -17.72
CA VAL A 120 15.08 -6.61 -18.56
C VAL A 120 15.36 -5.37 -19.40
N LEU A 121 15.90 -4.30 -18.81
CA LEU A 121 16.22 -3.08 -19.53
C LEU A 121 17.29 -3.30 -20.60
N GLN A 122 18.36 -4.04 -20.29
CA GLN A 122 19.38 -4.39 -21.27
C GLN A 122 18.83 -5.24 -22.41
N ARG A 123 17.94 -6.21 -22.10
CA ARG A 123 17.33 -7.05 -23.13
C ARG A 123 16.39 -6.25 -24.03
N LEU A 124 15.53 -5.41 -23.45
CA LEU A 124 14.66 -4.50 -24.21
C LEU A 124 15.47 -3.53 -25.08
N GLY A 125 16.64 -3.09 -24.60
CA GLY A 125 17.61 -2.29 -25.36
C GLY A 125 18.45 -3.10 -26.36
N GLN A 126 18.24 -4.42 -26.43
CA GLN A 126 18.99 -5.34 -27.29
C GLN A 126 20.51 -5.33 -27.05
N HIS A 127 20.95 -5.01 -25.83
CA HIS A 127 22.36 -5.03 -25.42
C HIS A 127 22.87 -6.43 -25.03
N ILE A 128 21.94 -7.35 -24.75
CA ILE A 128 22.23 -8.76 -24.46
C ILE A 128 21.35 -9.66 -25.33
N SER A 129 21.84 -10.86 -25.63
CA SER A 129 21.10 -11.86 -26.40
C SER A 129 19.93 -12.44 -25.58
N GLU A 130 18.95 -13.05 -26.27
CA GLU A 130 17.87 -13.81 -25.62
C GLU A 130 18.43 -14.93 -24.72
N SER A 131 19.46 -15.65 -25.20
CA SER A 131 20.11 -16.73 -24.45
C SER A 131 20.75 -16.20 -23.16
N ASP A 132 21.50 -15.10 -23.23
CA ASP A 132 22.15 -14.50 -22.05
C ASP A 132 21.11 -13.98 -21.07
N PHE A 133 20.08 -13.29 -21.57
CA PHE A 133 18.98 -12.79 -20.75
C PHE A 133 18.26 -13.92 -20.01
N SER A 134 17.92 -15.00 -20.73
CA SER A 134 17.29 -16.19 -20.17
C SER A 134 18.15 -16.81 -19.07
N GLN A 135 19.46 -16.95 -19.29
CA GLN A 135 20.39 -17.48 -18.29
C GLN A 135 20.48 -16.58 -17.04
N LEU A 136 20.55 -15.26 -17.24
CA LEU A 136 20.68 -14.28 -16.15
C LEU A 136 19.42 -14.16 -15.29
N ILE A 137 18.23 -14.22 -15.90
CA ILE A 137 16.95 -14.17 -15.19
C ILE A 137 16.65 -15.49 -14.48
N ARG A 138 16.96 -16.63 -15.12
CA ARG A 138 16.60 -17.94 -14.57
C ARG A 138 17.41 -18.33 -13.35
N GLY A 139 18.67 -17.91 -13.24
CA GLY A 139 19.55 -18.30 -12.13
C GLY A 139 19.53 -19.83 -11.91
N SER A 140 18.75 -20.29 -10.93
CA SER A 140 18.60 -21.70 -10.51
C SER A 140 17.24 -22.38 -10.84
N SER A 141 16.40 -21.79 -11.70
CA SER A 141 15.03 -22.22 -12.11
C SER A 141 13.88 -21.70 -11.23
N ASN A 142 12.95 -20.97 -11.85
CA ASN A 142 11.65 -20.59 -11.28
C ASN A 142 10.63 -20.37 -12.41
N ARG A 143 9.40 -20.89 -12.27
CA ARG A 143 8.28 -20.64 -13.20
C ARG A 143 8.07 -19.15 -13.50
N THR A 144 8.33 -18.28 -12.53
CA THR A 144 8.24 -16.82 -12.71
C THR A 144 9.28 -16.31 -13.72
N ALA A 145 10.48 -16.87 -13.74
CA ALA A 145 11.54 -16.48 -14.69
C ALA A 145 11.13 -16.78 -16.12
N ASP A 146 10.51 -17.95 -16.37
CA ASP A 146 10.03 -18.33 -17.70
C ASP A 146 8.98 -17.37 -18.24
N ILE A 147 8.04 -16.95 -17.39
CA ILE A 147 6.99 -15.99 -17.78
C ILE A 147 7.60 -14.62 -18.14
N ILE A 148 8.63 -14.17 -17.42
CA ILE A 148 9.30 -12.90 -17.73
C ILE A 148 10.05 -12.99 -19.06
N VAL A 149 10.79 -14.09 -19.26
CA VAL A 149 11.53 -14.30 -20.52
C VAL A 149 10.56 -14.28 -21.69
N GLU A 150 9.51 -15.09 -21.62
CA GLU A 150 8.47 -15.13 -22.65
C GLU A 150 7.85 -13.75 -22.91
N ALA A 151 7.47 -13.02 -21.85
CA ALA A 151 6.82 -11.72 -21.98
C ALA A 151 7.74 -10.62 -22.55
N VAL A 152 9.02 -10.64 -22.22
CA VAL A 152 10.01 -9.68 -22.79
C VAL A 152 10.25 -9.98 -24.27
N GLU A 153 10.42 -11.25 -24.64
CA GLU A 153 10.61 -11.62 -26.04
C GLU A 153 9.37 -11.36 -26.89
N GLU A 154 8.18 -11.62 -26.36
CA GLU A 154 6.91 -11.25 -26.99
C GLU A 154 6.82 -9.73 -27.21
N MET A 155 7.20 -8.93 -26.21
CA MET A 155 7.22 -7.47 -26.32
C MET A 155 8.17 -6.97 -27.41
N ILE A 156 9.39 -7.50 -27.50
CA ILE A 156 10.37 -7.13 -28.54
C ILE A 156 9.84 -7.52 -29.92
N ARG A 157 9.31 -8.74 -30.06
CA ARG A 157 8.77 -9.25 -31.33
C ARG A 157 7.58 -8.42 -31.82
N CYS A 158 6.67 -8.05 -30.93
CA CYS A 158 5.49 -7.26 -31.26
C CYS A 158 5.79 -5.76 -31.43
N ASN A 159 6.95 -5.27 -30.96
CA ASN A 159 7.34 -3.85 -31.05
C ASN A 159 8.77 -3.69 -31.61
N PRO A 160 9.00 -3.89 -32.92
CA PRO A 160 10.33 -3.75 -33.52
C PRO A 160 10.95 -2.35 -33.35
N SER A 161 10.13 -1.33 -33.12
CA SER A 161 10.55 0.06 -32.89
C SER A 161 10.49 0.47 -31.41
N LEU A 162 10.54 -0.51 -30.49
CA LEU A 162 10.53 -0.25 -29.05
C LEU A 162 11.65 0.71 -28.66
N ARG A 163 11.28 1.76 -27.93
CA ARG A 163 12.21 2.73 -27.37
C ARG A 163 12.26 2.56 -25.87
N LEU A 164 13.46 2.54 -25.31
CA LEU A 164 13.64 2.58 -23.87
C LEU A 164 13.12 3.92 -23.30
N PRO A 165 12.63 3.93 -22.06
CA PRO A 165 12.25 5.18 -21.40
C PRO A 165 13.47 6.09 -21.28
N ALA A 166 13.29 7.41 -21.26
CA ALA A 166 14.41 8.35 -21.07
C ALA A 166 15.02 8.26 -19.65
N ASN A 167 14.17 7.97 -18.67
CA ASN A 167 14.54 7.82 -17.26
C ASN A 167 13.88 6.57 -16.68
N VAL A 168 14.57 5.92 -15.76
CA VAL A 168 14.08 4.84 -14.92
C VAL A 168 13.72 5.38 -13.53
N ASP A 169 12.59 4.95 -12.99
CA ASP A 169 12.17 5.25 -11.62
C ASP A 169 12.87 4.30 -10.63
N LEU A 170 13.94 4.79 -10.02
CA LEU A 170 14.66 4.04 -9.00
C LEU A 170 13.90 4.09 -7.67
N PHE A 171 13.47 2.92 -7.18
CA PHE A 171 12.74 2.79 -5.93
C PHE A 171 13.65 2.95 -4.70
N VAL A 172 13.25 3.81 -3.77
CA VAL A 172 13.98 4.06 -2.51
C VAL A 172 13.14 3.52 -1.36
N VAL A 173 13.27 2.22 -1.09
CA VAL A 173 12.47 1.53 -0.06
C VAL A 173 12.61 2.16 1.33
N GLU A 174 13.78 2.67 1.67
CA GLU A 174 14.02 3.31 2.97
C GLU A 174 13.16 4.56 3.16
N SER A 175 12.82 5.25 2.06
CA SER A 175 11.99 6.45 2.04
C SER A 175 10.58 6.21 2.60
N ILE A 176 10.08 4.97 2.46
CA ILE A 176 8.76 4.58 2.97
C ILE A 176 8.73 4.63 4.50
N PHE A 177 9.82 4.24 5.16
CA PHE A 177 9.83 3.98 6.61
C PHE A 177 10.74 4.90 7.41
N LYS A 178 11.71 5.56 6.77
CA LYS A 178 12.68 6.44 7.44
C LYS A 178 12.35 7.90 7.18
N PRO A 179 12.62 8.79 8.15
CA PRO A 179 12.58 10.22 7.93
C PRO A 179 13.40 10.64 6.71
N ARG A 180 12.77 11.38 5.78
CA ARG A 180 13.42 11.81 4.54
C ARG A 180 14.19 13.13 4.73
N PRO A 181 15.44 13.23 4.24
CA PRO A 181 16.26 14.43 4.37
C PRO A 181 15.69 15.56 3.52
N LYS A 182 15.45 16.72 4.14
CA LYS A 182 14.81 17.87 3.49
C LYS A 182 15.69 18.46 2.41
N GLU A 183 16.99 18.50 2.67
CA GLU A 183 18.01 19.05 1.79
C GLU A 183 18.00 18.32 0.44
N VAL A 184 17.84 16.98 0.47
CA VAL A 184 17.76 16.14 -0.74
C VAL A 184 16.44 16.35 -1.48
N ILE A 185 15.32 16.49 -0.76
CA ILE A 185 14.02 16.80 -1.39
C ILE A 185 14.10 18.14 -2.12
N THR A 186 14.64 19.16 -1.45
CA THR A 186 14.80 20.49 -2.03
C THR A 186 15.80 20.52 -3.18
N SER A 187 16.95 19.85 -3.06
CA SER A 187 17.97 19.84 -4.12
C SER A 187 17.47 19.16 -5.40
N LEU A 188 16.58 18.17 -5.27
CA LEU A 188 15.93 17.49 -6.40
C LEU A 188 14.67 18.21 -6.91
N GLY A 189 14.35 19.39 -6.39
CA GLY A 189 13.16 20.16 -6.78
C GLY A 189 11.83 19.48 -6.43
N LEU A 190 11.85 18.49 -5.54
CA LEU A 190 10.66 17.80 -5.06
C LEU A 190 9.95 18.66 -4.03
N LYS A 191 8.62 18.59 -3.98
CA LYS A 191 7.79 19.37 -3.05
C LYS A 191 7.20 18.47 -1.97
N TRP A 192 7.26 18.94 -0.73
CA TRP A 192 6.44 18.43 0.35
C TRP A 192 4.98 18.83 0.08
N LYS A 193 4.05 17.88 0.12
CA LYS A 193 2.63 18.18 -0.12
C LYS A 193 1.98 18.73 1.15
N TYR A 194 2.35 18.20 2.31
CA TYR A 194 1.78 18.60 3.60
C TYR A 194 2.84 19.15 4.56
N SER A 195 2.70 20.45 4.83
CA SER A 195 3.69 21.32 5.45
C SER A 195 3.36 21.71 6.90
N SER A 196 2.40 21.06 7.57
CA SER A 196 2.18 21.31 9.01
C SER A 196 3.44 20.97 9.82
N SER A 197 4.30 20.09 9.29
CA SER A 197 5.59 19.67 9.82
C SER A 197 6.78 20.18 9.02
N GLN A 198 6.74 21.42 8.49
CA GLN A 198 7.95 22.09 7.94
C GLN A 198 9.15 22.07 8.91
N ARG A 199 8.95 21.69 10.17
CA ARG A 199 9.96 21.52 11.22
C ARG A 199 10.55 20.11 11.36
N CYS A 200 9.91 19.01 10.92
CA CYS A 200 10.42 17.64 11.14
C CYS A 200 10.50 16.80 9.86
N SER A 201 11.59 16.05 9.69
CA SER A 201 11.69 15.00 8.67
C SER A 201 10.75 13.84 9.01
N ILE A 202 9.88 13.44 8.08
CA ILE A 202 8.94 12.31 8.24
C ILE A 202 9.12 11.28 7.12
N SER A 203 8.66 10.06 7.35
CA SER A 203 8.65 9.01 6.31
C SER A 203 7.59 9.30 5.24
N ALA A 204 7.66 8.63 4.09
CA ALA A 204 6.61 8.72 3.08
C ALA A 204 5.29 8.10 3.55
N LEU A 205 5.33 7.02 4.34
CA LEU A 205 4.12 6.44 4.92
C LEU A 205 3.41 7.42 5.87
N ASP A 206 4.18 8.13 6.69
CA ASP A 206 3.64 9.13 7.61
C ASP A 206 3.08 10.34 6.84
N GLU A 207 3.78 10.83 5.81
CA GLU A 207 3.27 11.95 4.98
C GLU A 207 1.96 11.58 4.28
N ALA A 208 1.87 10.41 3.64
CA ALA A 208 0.64 9.94 3.01
C ALA A 208 -0.50 9.79 4.03
N THR A 209 -0.19 9.31 5.24
CA THR A 209 -1.17 9.18 6.33
C THR A 209 -1.71 10.54 6.77
N GLU A 210 -0.84 11.54 6.95
CA GLU A 210 -1.24 12.89 7.31
C GLU A 210 -2.00 13.59 6.18
N GLU A 211 -1.54 13.46 4.93
CA GLU A 211 -2.26 13.94 3.74
C GLU A 211 -3.69 13.38 3.70
N PHE A 212 -3.84 12.06 3.87
CA PHE A 212 -5.15 11.41 3.90
C PHE A 212 -6.05 11.93 5.03
N LYS A 213 -5.52 12.09 6.25
CA LYS A 213 -6.27 12.65 7.38
C LYS A 213 -6.74 14.07 7.10
N VAL A 214 -5.88 14.92 6.55
CA VAL A 214 -6.27 16.31 6.26
C VAL A 214 -7.37 16.36 5.21
N HIS A 215 -7.25 15.61 4.11
CA HIS A 215 -8.32 15.53 3.11
C HIS A 215 -9.63 14.94 3.66
N ALA A 216 -9.57 14.07 4.67
CA ALA A 216 -10.77 13.49 5.26
C ALA A 216 -11.45 14.40 6.29
N MET A 217 -10.67 15.19 7.05
CA MET A 217 -11.13 15.92 8.24
C MET A 217 -11.25 17.43 8.04
N ASN A 218 -10.54 18.03 7.09
CA ASN A 218 -10.53 19.47 6.87
C ASN A 218 -11.39 19.86 5.66
N GLU A 219 -12.61 20.31 5.94
CA GLU A 219 -13.61 20.68 4.93
C GLU A 219 -13.16 21.86 4.04
N ARG A 220 -12.19 22.66 4.49
CA ARG A 220 -11.61 23.76 3.69
C ARG A 220 -10.61 23.28 2.65
N VAL A 221 -9.97 22.14 2.89
CA VAL A 221 -9.01 21.52 1.96
C VAL A 221 -9.75 20.64 0.97
N HIS A 222 -10.71 19.86 1.44
CA HIS A 222 -11.40 18.89 0.61
C HIS A 222 -12.87 18.79 1.04
N PRO A 223 -13.82 19.01 0.11
CA PRO A 223 -15.25 19.04 0.44
C PRO A 223 -15.70 17.74 1.13
N PRO A 224 -16.55 17.83 2.18
CA PRO A 224 -17.04 16.65 2.90
C PRO A 224 -17.77 15.64 2.02
N VAL A 225 -18.38 16.11 0.93
CA VAL A 225 -19.15 15.32 -0.04
C VAL A 225 -18.27 14.69 -1.12
N SER A 226 -17.05 15.18 -1.33
CA SER A 226 -16.12 14.65 -2.35
C SER A 226 -15.49 13.33 -1.88
N PRO A 227 -15.33 12.34 -2.77
CA PRO A 227 -14.75 11.06 -2.43
C PRO A 227 -13.23 11.15 -2.20
N LEU A 228 -12.69 10.22 -1.44
CA LEU A 228 -11.27 10.13 -1.12
C LEU A 228 -10.80 8.69 -1.35
N SER A 229 -9.60 8.48 -1.87
CA SER A 229 -9.04 7.13 -2.03
C SER A 229 -7.74 6.93 -1.26
N TRP A 230 -7.58 5.70 -0.77
CA TRP A 230 -6.32 5.15 -0.31
C TRP A 230 -5.85 4.12 -1.35
N GLY A 231 -5.21 4.61 -2.42
CA GLY A 231 -4.86 3.87 -3.64
C GLY A 231 -3.66 2.91 -3.53
N ASN A 232 -3.23 2.55 -2.32
CA ASN A 232 -2.11 1.65 -2.09
C ASN A 232 -2.45 0.19 -2.39
N THR A 233 -1.43 -0.67 -2.56
CA THR A 233 -1.61 -2.10 -2.88
C THR A 233 -2.44 -2.89 -1.86
N ASN A 234 -2.35 -2.54 -0.57
CA ASN A 234 -3.18 -3.07 0.52
C ASN A 234 -3.38 -4.60 0.47
N SER A 235 -2.26 -5.31 0.47
CA SER A 235 -2.18 -6.78 0.47
C SER A 235 -2.32 -7.41 1.86
N ARG A 236 -2.35 -6.59 2.92
CA ARG A 236 -2.46 -7.02 4.32
C ARG A 236 -3.44 -6.12 5.06
N THR A 237 -4.14 -6.68 6.05
CA THR A 237 -5.15 -5.96 6.85
C THR A 237 -4.64 -4.67 7.47
N ARG A 238 -3.41 -4.69 8.01
CA ARG A 238 -2.75 -3.52 8.61
C ARG A 238 -2.54 -2.35 7.64
N GLU A 239 -2.44 -2.61 6.34
CA GLU A 239 -2.13 -1.59 5.32
C GLU A 239 -3.33 -0.66 5.05
N PHE A 240 -4.54 -1.08 5.43
CA PHE A 240 -5.76 -0.27 5.31
C PHE A 240 -6.45 -0.02 6.66
N GLN A 241 -5.77 -0.18 7.80
CA GLN A 241 -6.33 0.19 9.10
C GLN A 241 -6.46 1.71 9.26
N THR A 242 -5.45 2.48 8.83
CA THR A 242 -5.47 3.95 8.88
C THR A 242 -6.70 4.56 8.20
N PRO A 243 -7.00 4.26 6.91
CA PRO A 243 -8.19 4.82 6.27
C PRO A 243 -9.49 4.37 6.95
N LEU A 244 -9.57 3.17 7.54
CA LEU A 244 -10.74 2.72 8.30
C LEU A 244 -10.91 3.48 9.62
N GLN A 245 -9.82 3.78 10.33
CA GLN A 245 -9.85 4.62 11.54
C GLN A 245 -10.37 6.02 11.21
N VAL A 246 -9.85 6.61 10.13
CA VAL A 246 -10.28 7.93 9.65
C VAL A 246 -11.75 7.89 9.21
N ALA A 247 -12.18 6.84 8.52
CA ALA A 247 -13.59 6.65 8.17
C ALA A 247 -14.50 6.60 9.41
N ALA A 248 -14.08 5.85 10.45
CA ALA A 248 -14.82 5.75 11.69
C ALA A 248 -14.92 7.09 12.44
N GLN A 249 -13.84 7.89 12.44
CA GLN A 249 -13.81 9.21 13.07
C GLN A 249 -14.63 10.24 12.30
N THR A 250 -14.60 10.18 10.97
CA THR A 250 -15.27 11.17 10.11
C THR A 250 -16.71 10.79 9.76
N GLY A 251 -17.13 9.54 9.97
CA GLY A 251 -18.43 9.05 9.53
C GLY A 251 -18.56 9.01 8.01
N ARG A 252 -17.44 8.93 7.27
CA ARG A 252 -17.44 8.73 5.82
C ARG A 252 -17.75 7.25 5.52
N PRO A 253 -18.62 6.95 4.53
CA PRO A 253 -18.85 5.57 4.11
C PRO A 253 -17.59 4.99 3.46
N VAL A 254 -17.44 3.67 3.51
CA VAL A 254 -16.28 2.95 2.93
C VAL A 254 -16.72 1.97 1.86
N GLU A 255 -15.93 1.89 0.81
CA GLU A 255 -16.07 0.89 -0.24
C GLU A 255 -14.70 0.39 -0.69
N PHE A 256 -14.57 -0.93 -0.89
CA PHE A 256 -13.32 -1.50 -1.40
C PHE A 256 -13.37 -1.66 -2.92
N ILE A 257 -12.24 -1.41 -3.57
CA ILE A 257 -12.00 -1.76 -4.97
C ILE A 257 -11.08 -2.98 -5.00
N VAL A 258 -11.67 -4.17 -5.19
CA VAL A 258 -11.01 -5.46 -4.94
C VAL A 258 -10.62 -6.17 -6.23
N PHE A 259 -9.38 -6.65 -6.30
CA PHE A 259 -8.88 -7.53 -7.36
C PHE A 259 -9.56 -8.90 -7.31
N GLY A 260 -10.21 -9.29 -8.40
CA GLY A 260 -11.10 -10.44 -8.44
C GLY A 260 -12.36 -10.25 -7.60
N GLY A 261 -12.76 -9.00 -7.35
CA GLY A 261 -13.91 -8.70 -6.50
C GLY A 261 -15.23 -9.23 -7.05
N ARG A 262 -15.39 -9.32 -8.37
CA ARG A 262 -16.57 -9.92 -9.00
C ARG A 262 -16.64 -11.41 -8.73
N ASP A 263 -15.58 -12.14 -9.07
CA ASP A 263 -15.43 -13.57 -8.80
C ASP A 263 -15.55 -13.90 -7.31
N ALA A 264 -15.11 -12.99 -6.44
CA ALA A 264 -15.27 -13.10 -4.99
C ALA A 264 -16.74 -12.94 -4.57
N CYS A 265 -17.47 -11.98 -5.16
CA CYS A 265 -18.89 -11.81 -4.91
C CYS A 265 -19.70 -13.01 -5.39
N ASP A 266 -19.39 -13.58 -6.56
CA ASP A 266 -20.06 -14.78 -7.09
C ASP A 266 -19.91 -16.01 -6.18
N LYS A 267 -18.82 -16.06 -5.39
CA LYS A 267 -18.58 -17.10 -4.37
C LYS A 267 -19.30 -16.84 -3.05
N ILE A 268 -19.89 -15.67 -2.87
CA ILE A 268 -20.70 -15.31 -1.70
C ILE A 268 -22.15 -15.66 -2.03
N GLN A 269 -22.74 -16.59 -1.27
CA GLN A 269 -24.10 -17.09 -1.53
C GLN A 269 -25.13 -15.95 -1.58
N ASN A 270 -26.12 -16.03 -2.49
CA ASN A 270 -27.19 -15.05 -2.78
C ASN A 270 -26.86 -13.92 -3.78
N THR A 271 -26.04 -14.18 -4.80
CA THR A 271 -25.86 -13.27 -5.94
C THR A 271 -26.92 -13.50 -7.01
N ASP A 272 -28.16 -13.07 -6.76
CA ASP A 272 -29.19 -13.03 -7.81
C ASP A 272 -28.85 -11.90 -8.80
N GLY A 273 -28.00 -12.19 -9.79
CA GLY A 273 -27.79 -11.40 -11.00
C GLY A 273 -27.35 -9.93 -10.80
N GLN A 274 -26.87 -9.55 -9.62
CA GLN A 274 -26.52 -8.15 -9.34
C GLN A 274 -25.25 -7.72 -10.09
N VAL A 275 -25.30 -6.50 -10.64
CA VAL A 275 -24.12 -5.86 -11.23
C VAL A 275 -23.19 -5.44 -10.10
N VAL A 276 -22.08 -6.16 -9.95
CA VAL A 276 -21.03 -5.81 -9.00
C VAL A 276 -20.16 -4.71 -9.60
N GLU A 277 -20.39 -3.47 -9.15
CA GLU A 277 -19.58 -2.31 -9.53
C GLU A 277 -18.28 -2.22 -8.71
N ASN A 278 -17.36 -1.37 -9.17
CA ASN A 278 -16.12 -1.01 -8.46
C ASN A 278 -15.23 -2.19 -8.07
N CYS A 279 -15.17 -3.23 -8.91
CA CYS A 279 -14.25 -4.36 -8.77
C CYS A 279 -13.21 -4.36 -9.87
N LEU A 280 -12.01 -4.85 -9.55
CA LEU A 280 -10.95 -5.07 -10.52
C LEU A 280 -11.04 -6.50 -11.06
N PRO A 281 -10.81 -6.72 -12.37
CA PRO A 281 -10.82 -8.06 -12.94
C PRO A 281 -9.69 -8.91 -12.36
N GLN A 282 -9.97 -10.18 -12.07
CA GLN A 282 -8.91 -11.14 -11.77
C GLN A 282 -8.19 -11.49 -13.08
N VAL A 283 -6.87 -11.34 -13.08
CA VAL A 283 -6.01 -11.73 -14.21
C VAL A 283 -4.83 -12.56 -13.69
N ASP A 284 -4.22 -13.32 -14.57
CA ASP A 284 -3.09 -14.18 -14.23
C ASP A 284 -1.77 -13.38 -14.08
N LEU A 285 -0.73 -14.06 -13.56
CA LEU A 285 0.58 -13.45 -13.35
C LEU A 285 1.22 -12.97 -14.67
N LYS A 286 1.03 -13.71 -15.78
CA LYS A 286 1.55 -13.32 -17.10
C LYS A 286 0.98 -11.97 -17.52
N THR A 287 -0.34 -11.78 -17.39
CA THR A 287 -0.99 -10.49 -17.69
C THR A 287 -0.44 -9.35 -16.84
N LEU A 288 -0.21 -9.57 -15.54
CA LEU A 288 0.35 -8.55 -14.65
C LEU A 288 1.79 -8.17 -15.04
N ILE A 289 2.60 -9.14 -15.47
CA ILE A 289 3.97 -8.92 -15.96
C ILE A 289 3.96 -8.13 -17.27
N VAL A 290 3.10 -8.50 -18.23
CA VAL A 290 2.96 -7.75 -19.48
C VAL A 290 2.55 -6.30 -19.21
N ARG A 291 1.60 -6.07 -18.30
CA ARG A 291 1.25 -4.71 -17.85
C ARG A 291 2.42 -3.98 -17.19
N ASN A 292 3.23 -4.67 -16.40
CA ASN A 292 4.43 -4.11 -15.79
C ASN A 292 5.46 -3.68 -16.83
N LEU A 293 5.71 -4.51 -17.86
CA LEU A 293 6.63 -4.18 -18.96
C LEU A 293 6.13 -2.98 -19.77
N ASN A 294 4.83 -2.95 -20.11
CA ASN A 294 4.24 -1.82 -20.81
C ASN A 294 4.34 -0.52 -20.00
N ARG A 295 4.11 -0.59 -18.68
CA ARG A 295 4.34 0.54 -17.78
C ARG A 295 5.82 0.92 -17.73
N PHE A 296 6.73 -0.05 -17.69
CA PHE A 296 8.15 0.22 -17.61
C PHE A 296 8.65 0.99 -18.83
N VAL A 297 8.28 0.54 -20.03
CA VAL A 297 8.64 1.20 -21.29
C VAL A 297 8.04 2.61 -21.39
N SER A 298 6.80 2.80 -20.93
CA SER A 298 6.11 4.09 -21.04
C SER A 298 6.48 5.11 -19.96
N THR A 299 6.76 4.68 -18.72
CA THR A 299 6.95 5.60 -17.58
C THR A 299 8.34 5.52 -16.93
N GLY A 300 9.12 4.48 -17.24
CA GLY A 300 10.35 4.15 -16.53
C GLY A 300 10.16 3.37 -15.24
N ARG A 301 8.93 2.99 -14.88
CA ARG A 301 8.63 2.33 -13.59
C ARG A 301 8.51 0.82 -13.71
N TYR A 302 9.56 0.14 -13.26
CA TYR A 302 9.60 -1.31 -13.15
C TYR A 302 9.27 -1.77 -11.72
N ILE A 303 8.51 -2.85 -11.59
CA ILE A 303 8.34 -3.56 -10.33
C ILE A 303 8.90 -4.97 -10.49
N PRO A 304 9.78 -5.46 -9.60
CA PRO A 304 10.29 -6.82 -9.65
C PRO A 304 9.14 -7.84 -9.68
N THR A 305 9.25 -8.82 -10.55
CA THR A 305 8.19 -9.77 -10.83
C THR A 305 7.92 -10.66 -9.62
N VAL A 306 8.96 -11.01 -8.86
CA VAL A 306 8.80 -11.69 -7.56
C VAL A 306 7.89 -10.90 -6.62
N ALA A 307 8.01 -9.57 -6.58
CA ALA A 307 7.15 -8.73 -5.76
C ALA A 307 5.69 -8.72 -6.27
N ILE A 308 5.47 -8.82 -7.58
CA ILE A 308 4.13 -8.97 -8.17
C ILE A 308 3.53 -10.32 -7.76
N ALA A 309 4.28 -11.41 -7.93
CA ALA A 309 3.85 -12.77 -7.59
C ALA A 309 3.51 -12.90 -6.10
N ASP A 310 4.40 -12.45 -5.21
CA ASP A 310 4.19 -12.48 -3.76
C ASP A 310 2.95 -11.68 -3.34
N THR A 311 2.71 -10.55 -4.01
CA THR A 311 1.55 -9.71 -3.71
C THR A 311 0.27 -10.33 -4.26
N LEU A 312 0.30 -10.96 -5.43
CA LEU A 312 -0.83 -11.69 -5.99
C LEU A 312 -1.27 -12.83 -5.05
N THR A 313 -0.32 -13.60 -4.52
CA THR A 313 -0.61 -14.64 -3.52
C THR A 313 -1.27 -14.06 -2.28
N ARG A 314 -0.67 -13.03 -1.67
CA ARG A 314 -1.22 -12.39 -0.45
C ARG A 314 -2.60 -11.80 -0.64
N VAL A 315 -2.86 -11.15 -1.77
CA VAL A 315 -4.19 -10.60 -2.10
C VAL A 315 -5.20 -11.73 -2.27
N THR A 316 -4.83 -12.80 -2.97
CA THR A 316 -5.71 -13.96 -3.17
C THR A 316 -6.09 -14.59 -1.83
N GLU A 317 -5.13 -14.77 -0.92
CA GLU A 317 -5.38 -15.26 0.44
C GLU A 317 -6.30 -14.32 1.24
N LEU A 318 -6.05 -13.01 1.19
CA LEU A 318 -6.87 -12.00 1.87
C LEU A 318 -8.33 -12.02 1.37
N VAL A 319 -8.52 -12.05 0.05
CA VAL A 319 -9.86 -12.08 -0.56
C VAL A 319 -10.57 -13.39 -0.24
N ASN A 320 -9.90 -14.54 -0.33
CA ASN A 320 -10.49 -15.83 0.04
C ASN A 320 -10.88 -15.90 1.52
N SER A 321 -10.06 -15.29 2.40
CA SER A 321 -10.38 -15.15 3.83
C SER A 321 -11.64 -14.29 4.02
N ALA A 322 -11.75 -13.17 3.31
CA ALA A 322 -12.92 -12.29 3.35
C ALA A 322 -14.19 -12.98 2.82
N VAL A 323 -14.11 -13.72 1.71
CA VAL A 323 -15.23 -14.53 1.17
C VAL A 323 -15.69 -15.57 2.19
N SER A 324 -14.75 -16.30 2.79
CA SER A 324 -15.05 -17.30 3.82
C SER A 324 -15.74 -16.66 5.03
N GLN A 325 -15.30 -15.47 5.43
CA GLN A 325 -15.91 -14.71 6.52
C GLN A 325 -17.30 -14.19 6.16
N ALA A 326 -17.50 -13.71 4.93
CA ALA A 326 -18.79 -13.25 4.43
C ALA A 326 -19.83 -14.38 4.40
N ASN A 327 -19.44 -15.58 3.96
CA ASN A 327 -20.33 -16.74 3.92
C ASN A 327 -20.76 -17.26 5.30
N ARG A 328 -20.00 -16.98 6.37
CA ARG A 328 -20.41 -17.31 7.75
C ARG A 328 -21.50 -16.39 8.28
N GLU A 329 -21.60 -15.18 7.72
CA GLU A 329 -22.59 -14.20 8.11
C GLU A 329 -23.80 -14.33 7.19
N SER A 330 -24.81 -15.09 7.65
CA SER A 330 -26.10 -15.17 6.98
C SER A 330 -26.75 -13.78 7.00
N GLY A 331 -27.05 -13.24 5.82
CA GLY A 331 -27.68 -11.94 5.69
C GLY A 331 -28.29 -11.74 4.30
N SER A 332 -29.33 -10.93 4.23
CA SER A 332 -29.99 -10.52 2.98
C SER A 332 -29.26 -9.38 2.26
N ALA A 333 -28.13 -8.92 2.80
CA ALA A 333 -27.32 -7.87 2.18
C ALA A 333 -26.63 -8.40 0.92
N ASP A 334 -26.49 -7.52 -0.08
CA ASP A 334 -25.79 -7.82 -1.34
C ASP A 334 -24.35 -8.32 -1.09
N ALA A 335 -23.86 -9.17 -2.00
CA ALA A 335 -22.57 -9.81 -1.93
C ALA A 335 -21.40 -8.81 -1.87
N LYS A 336 -21.48 -7.68 -2.59
CA LYS A 336 -20.43 -6.64 -2.55
C LYS A 336 -20.35 -6.01 -1.17
N PHE A 337 -21.49 -5.69 -0.56
CA PHE A 337 -21.53 -5.18 0.80
C PHE A 337 -20.94 -6.19 1.79
N ARG A 338 -21.28 -7.48 1.66
CA ARG A 338 -20.76 -8.53 2.53
C ARG A 338 -19.25 -8.73 2.38
N LEU A 339 -18.72 -8.65 1.15
CA LEU A 339 -17.28 -8.68 0.91
C LEU A 339 -16.56 -7.51 1.58
N ASP A 340 -17.07 -6.29 1.39
CA ASP A 340 -16.50 -5.08 2.00
C ASP A 340 -16.57 -5.16 3.54
N ALA A 341 -17.71 -5.58 4.09
CA ALA A 341 -17.90 -5.76 5.53
C ALA A 341 -16.94 -6.81 6.12
N ALA A 342 -16.69 -7.91 5.39
CA ALA A 342 -15.72 -8.92 5.79
C ALA A 342 -14.28 -8.37 5.78
N LEU A 343 -13.89 -7.57 4.78
CA LEU A 343 -12.59 -6.88 4.73
C LEU A 343 -12.41 -5.90 5.90
N VAL A 344 -13.45 -5.14 6.23
CA VAL A 344 -13.48 -4.26 7.42
C VAL A 344 -13.32 -5.08 8.70
N LYS A 345 -14.01 -6.22 8.80
CA LYS A 345 -14.00 -7.09 9.98
C LYS A 345 -12.62 -7.70 10.25
N VAL A 346 -11.94 -8.19 9.21
CA VAL A 346 -10.57 -8.74 9.37
C VAL A 346 -9.55 -7.67 9.78
N ALA A 347 -9.84 -6.37 9.56
CA ALA A 347 -9.04 -5.25 10.04
C ALA A 347 -9.38 -4.80 11.48
N GLY A 348 -10.40 -5.38 12.12
CA GLY A 348 -10.81 -5.05 13.49
C GLY A 348 -11.85 -3.94 13.58
N PHE A 349 -12.73 -3.83 12.58
CA PHE A 349 -13.81 -2.84 12.54
C PHE A 349 -15.15 -3.51 12.23
N ARG A 350 -16.25 -2.75 12.31
CA ARG A 350 -17.58 -3.19 11.87
C ARG A 350 -18.16 -2.18 10.90
N MET A 351 -18.67 -2.68 9.77
CA MET A 351 -19.40 -1.87 8.80
C MET A 351 -20.90 -1.87 9.14
N LYS A 352 -21.53 -0.69 9.12
CA LYS A 352 -22.98 -0.50 9.26
C LYS A 352 -23.69 -0.62 7.91
N PRO A 353 -25.03 -0.78 7.87
CA PRO A 353 -25.79 -0.84 6.62
C PRO A 353 -25.64 0.39 5.70
N ASP A 354 -25.31 1.55 6.26
CA ASP A 354 -25.01 2.79 5.52
C ASP A 354 -23.54 2.89 5.06
N ARG A 355 -22.79 1.79 5.12
CA ARG A 355 -21.35 1.67 4.81
C ARG A 355 -20.42 2.49 5.71
N THR A 356 -20.91 3.11 6.78
CA THR A 356 -20.05 3.77 7.77
C THR A 356 -19.40 2.75 8.70
N ILE A 357 -18.26 3.12 9.28
CA ILE A 357 -17.42 2.22 10.08
C ILE A 357 -17.53 2.59 11.56
N VAL A 358 -17.54 1.58 12.43
CA VAL A 358 -17.30 1.73 13.86
C VAL A 358 -16.17 0.81 14.30
N ALA A 359 -15.34 1.27 15.22
CA ALA A 359 -14.35 0.41 15.87
C ALA A 359 -15.11 -0.72 16.59
N THR A 360 -14.67 -1.96 16.43
CA THR A 360 -15.15 -3.00 17.33
C THR A 360 -14.49 -2.72 18.67
N ASN A 361 -15.29 -2.45 19.71
CA ASN A 361 -14.77 -2.47 21.05
C ASN A 361 -14.14 -3.85 21.25
N ARG A 362 -12.81 -3.92 21.30
CA ARG A 362 -12.13 -5.03 21.95
C ARG A 362 -12.35 -4.86 23.46
N SER A 363 -13.61 -4.92 23.86
CA SER A 363 -13.98 -5.12 25.26
C SER A 363 -13.59 -6.55 25.61
N GLY A 364 -12.44 -6.70 26.25
CA GLY A 364 -12.37 -7.52 27.45
C GLY A 364 -12.20 -9.04 27.36
N ASP A 365 -12.10 -9.68 26.20
CA ASP A 365 -11.84 -11.14 26.15
C ASP A 365 -10.35 -11.48 26.00
N SER A 366 -9.57 -11.00 26.96
CA SER A 366 -8.33 -11.67 27.37
C SER A 366 -8.64 -12.58 28.55
N ASN A 367 -9.24 -13.74 28.25
CA ASN A 367 -9.45 -14.80 29.21
C ASN A 367 -8.22 -15.74 29.18
N GLY A 368 -7.52 -15.89 30.32
CA GLY A 368 -6.66 -17.06 30.55
C GLY A 368 -5.20 -16.85 30.96
N GLY A 369 -4.74 -15.63 31.24
CA GLY A 369 -3.40 -15.41 31.83
C GLY A 369 -3.49 -15.34 33.35
N ARG A 370 -3.47 -16.49 34.03
CA ARG A 370 -3.45 -16.59 35.51
C ARG A 370 -2.33 -15.72 36.09
N GLY A 371 -2.70 -14.53 36.56
CA GLY A 371 -1.96 -13.80 37.57
C GLY A 371 -1.90 -14.66 38.83
N ARG A 372 -0.78 -15.37 39.03
CA ARG A 372 -0.40 -15.82 40.37
C ARG A 372 0.12 -14.61 41.13
N GLY A 373 -0.81 -13.80 41.62
CA GLY A 373 -0.60 -13.01 42.82
C GLY A 373 -0.33 -13.98 43.97
N ARG A 374 0.95 -14.12 44.34
CA ARG A 374 1.29 -14.63 45.66
C ARG A 374 1.36 -13.41 46.57
N GLY A 375 0.28 -13.21 47.31
CA GLY A 375 0.17 -12.19 48.33
C GLY A 375 1.31 -12.28 49.35
N GLY A 376 1.70 -11.11 49.83
CA GLY A 376 2.66 -10.97 50.92
C GLY A 376 2.11 -11.46 52.26
N ARG A 377 3.03 -11.73 53.18
CA ARG A 377 2.84 -11.78 54.64
C ARG A 377 4.21 -11.60 55.32
N GLY A 378 4.25 -10.73 56.33
CA GLY A 378 5.24 -10.69 57.42
C GLY A 378 6.61 -10.14 57.01
N ASP A 379 7.01 -8.90 57.32
CA ASP A 379 7.17 -8.29 58.65
C ASP A 379 8.20 -9.01 59.55
N TYR A 380 9.05 -8.21 60.20
CA TYR A 380 10.07 -8.48 61.23
C TYR A 380 11.56 -8.69 60.83
N GLY A 381 12.37 -7.70 61.25
CA GLY A 381 13.73 -7.87 61.82
C GLY A 381 14.85 -8.14 60.81
N GLY A 382 15.93 -7.36 60.71
CA GLY A 382 16.71 -6.79 61.79
C GLY A 382 18.10 -7.44 61.81
N ARG A 383 19.12 -6.60 61.61
CA ARG A 383 20.42 -6.65 62.32
C ARG A 383 21.43 -7.78 61.99
N GLY A 384 22.64 -7.33 61.66
CA GLY A 384 23.89 -8.10 61.80
C GLY A 384 24.33 -8.76 60.49
N GLY A 385 25.57 -8.69 60.04
CA GLY A 385 26.81 -8.32 60.71
C GLY A 385 27.92 -9.14 60.06
N ARG A 386 29.01 -8.45 59.73
CA ARG A 386 30.41 -8.92 59.59
C ARG A 386 30.69 -10.43 59.53
N ASN A 387 31.46 -10.80 58.50
CA ASN A 387 32.70 -11.61 58.48
C ASN A 387 32.82 -12.19 57.06
N GLY A 388 33.90 -12.13 56.29
CA GLY A 388 35.32 -11.91 56.58
C GLY A 388 36.12 -13.05 55.92
N ARG A 389 37.12 -12.68 55.08
CA ARG A 389 38.24 -13.53 54.56
C ARG A 389 37.83 -14.70 53.63
N GLY A 390 38.58 -15.07 52.59
CA GLY A 390 39.91 -14.73 52.11
C GLY A 390 40.37 -15.84 51.13
N GLY A 391 41.42 -15.57 50.36
CA GLY A 391 42.17 -16.56 49.55
C GLY A 391 41.53 -16.87 48.20
N GLY A 392 42.20 -16.78 47.06
CA GLY A 392 43.61 -17.04 46.79
C GLY A 392 43.73 -18.32 45.95
N SER A 393 44.61 -18.30 44.94
CA SER A 393 44.92 -19.35 43.94
C SER A 393 43.90 -19.49 42.80
N GLY A 394 44.26 -19.60 41.52
CA GLY A 394 45.57 -19.79 40.88
C GLY A 394 45.41 -20.80 39.73
N ARG A 395 46.17 -20.57 38.64
CA ARG A 395 46.44 -21.49 37.49
C ARG A 395 45.25 -21.72 36.54
N GLY A 396 45.34 -21.32 35.27
CA GLY A 396 46.14 -21.96 34.21
C GLY A 396 45.13 -22.64 33.27
N GLY A 397 45.22 -22.71 31.95
CA GLY A 397 46.21 -22.42 30.94
C GLY A 397 45.78 -23.22 29.69
N ARG A 398 46.24 -22.82 28.50
CA ARG A 398 46.15 -23.53 27.20
C ARG A 398 44.73 -23.60 26.60
N GLY A 399 44.49 -23.28 25.33
CA GLY A 399 45.32 -23.40 24.14
C GLY A 399 44.74 -24.50 23.23
N ARG A 400 44.74 -24.25 21.91
CA ARG A 400 44.19 -25.02 20.76
C ARG A 400 42.84 -24.46 20.28
N GLY A 401 42.68 -23.87 19.09
CA GLY A 401 43.43 -24.03 17.85
C GLY A 401 42.97 -25.29 17.13
N SER A 402 42.08 -25.15 16.14
CA SER A 402 41.98 -26.11 15.04
C SER A 402 41.34 -25.46 13.81
N TYR A 403 42.21 -25.02 12.91
CA TYR A 403 41.95 -24.98 11.48
C TYR A 403 41.85 -26.42 10.98
N HIS A 404 40.81 -26.73 10.20
CA HIS A 404 40.91 -27.76 9.17
C HIS A 404 40.09 -27.37 7.95
N GLY A 405 40.81 -27.02 6.89
CA GLY A 405 40.31 -27.13 5.52
C GLY A 405 40.57 -28.53 4.95
N GLY A 406 39.94 -28.80 3.81
CA GLY A 406 40.17 -29.97 2.95
C GLY A 406 38.88 -30.37 2.23
N ARG A 407 38.71 -30.02 0.95
CA ARG A 407 38.94 -30.88 -0.26
C ARG A 407 38.04 -32.14 -0.26
N GLY A 408 37.30 -32.51 -1.30
CA GLY A 408 37.14 -32.04 -2.67
C GLY A 408 36.44 -33.11 -3.54
N ARG A 409 36.07 -32.72 -4.77
CA ARG A 409 35.94 -33.48 -6.04
C ARG A 409 35.09 -34.77 -6.16
N GLY A 410 34.32 -34.82 -7.26
CA GLY A 410 34.00 -36.03 -8.05
C GLY A 410 32.60 -35.96 -8.69
N ARG A 411 32.48 -35.44 -9.93
CA ARG A 411 32.18 -36.22 -11.16
C ARG A 411 31.07 -37.27 -11.01
N TYR A 412 29.92 -37.02 -11.65
CA TYR A 412 29.44 -37.73 -12.84
C TYR A 412 28.74 -36.75 -13.76
#